data_AF-A0A1F0P896-F1
#
_entry.id   AF-A0A1F0P896-F1
#
_cell.length_a   1.000
_cell.length_b   1.000
_cell.length_c   1.000
_cell.angle_alpha   90.00
_cell.angle_beta   90.00
_cell.angle_gamma   90.00
#
_symmetry.space_group_name_H-M   'P 1'
#
loop_
_entity.id
_entity.type
_entity.pdbx_description
1 polymer ?
#
loop_
_entity_poly.entity_id
_entity_poly.type
_entity_poly.pdbx_seq_one_letter_code
_entity_poly.pdbx_strand_id
1 'polypeptide(L)'
;MAMAELSKNIPKPPEVDYIISSFQQLQEQDAIDAGSFHVASMNDCLKAAKSLPPLVVLYPNIVLEGDLCIIFGQSGIGKTIFAMQVARDIAAQGKRVLYTDFEMTLRQLALRYEVPDFPPTFFRAEMDRDNLVDDVLKGIEKAAVANLAEVVFIDNITALSQSLDKSSDAGSLMASLNALKRKYNWTLVVLNHVPKMFSGSVPLSLSAIQGSAKLNQLIDDAVGLGQSVRDKSLVYVKQCKWRNGEVVLDADNVALYERAKNKDGNLCFTFRGYDTEAAHLETTGTSGREELKSRVRELSSHGMKQQDIARECGITQSKVSRLLNR
;
A
#
# COMPACT_ATOMS: atom_id res chain seq x y z
N MET A 1 86.29 -18.39 39.60
CA MET A 1 86.28 -17.70 38.28
C MET A 1 86.88 -18.70 37.29
N ALA A 2 86.20 -19.30 36.32
CA ALA A 2 85.12 -18.81 35.48
C ALA A 2 84.23 -19.97 34.99
N MET A 3 83.12 -20.24 35.70
CA MET A 3 81.94 -20.94 35.14
C MET A 3 80.78 -19.95 34.93
N ALA A 4 81.10 -18.65 34.81
CA ALA A 4 80.11 -17.57 34.72
C ALA A 4 79.93 -17.01 33.31
N GLU A 5 80.67 -17.50 32.31
CA GLU A 5 80.69 -16.87 30.97
C GLU A 5 80.02 -17.65 29.83
N LEU A 6 79.40 -18.80 30.09
CA LEU A 6 78.77 -19.61 29.04
C LEU A 6 77.24 -19.47 28.90
N SER A 7 76.60 -18.52 29.61
CA SER A 7 75.14 -18.39 29.63
C SER A 7 74.57 -17.19 28.85
N LYS A 8 75.38 -16.37 28.16
CA LYS A 8 74.91 -15.07 27.65
C LYS A 8 74.37 -15.02 26.21
N ASN A 9 74.34 -16.12 25.46
CA ASN A 9 73.90 -16.09 24.06
C ASN A 9 72.81 -17.14 23.72
N ILE A 10 71.84 -17.36 24.60
CA ILE A 10 70.58 -17.99 24.17
C ILE A 10 69.63 -16.83 23.81
N PRO A 11 69.24 -16.64 22.53
CA PRO A 11 68.20 -15.68 22.19
C PRO A 11 66.96 -16.07 22.98
N LYS A 12 66.42 -15.14 23.78
CA LYS A 12 65.09 -15.34 24.35
C LYS A 12 64.15 -15.59 23.16
N PRO A 13 63.36 -16.68 23.16
CA PRO A 13 62.32 -16.83 22.14
C PRO A 13 61.46 -15.56 22.20
N PRO A 14 61.01 -15.05 21.05
CA PRO A 14 60.14 -13.87 21.07
C PRO A 14 58.99 -14.19 22.03
N GLU A 15 58.74 -13.30 23.00
CA GLU A 15 57.53 -13.30 23.81
C GLU A 15 56.37 -12.98 22.86
N VAL A 16 56.05 -13.91 21.97
CA VAL A 16 54.76 -13.93 21.32
C VAL A 16 53.85 -14.48 22.39
N ASP A 17 53.17 -13.57 23.07
CA ASP A 17 52.17 -13.92 24.05
C ASP A 17 51.05 -14.63 23.30
N TYR A 18 51.16 -15.95 23.19
CA TYR A 18 50.33 -16.83 22.35
C TYR A 18 48.84 -16.60 22.61
N ILE A 19 48.50 -16.18 23.83
CA ILE A 19 47.15 -15.82 24.25
C ILE A 19 46.71 -14.54 23.53
N ILE A 20 47.50 -13.47 23.57
CA ILE A 20 47.19 -12.20 22.90
C ILE A 20 47.12 -12.38 21.38
N SER A 21 48.06 -13.12 20.79
CA SER A 21 48.03 -13.39 19.34
C SER A 21 46.82 -14.23 18.93
N SER A 22 46.41 -15.19 19.76
CA SER A 22 45.20 -15.99 19.51
C SER A 22 43.93 -15.16 19.66
N PHE A 23 43.89 -14.22 20.62
CA PHE A 23 42.78 -13.28 20.76
C PHE A 23 42.68 -12.30 19.57
N GLN A 24 43.81 -11.81 19.06
CA GLN A 24 43.84 -10.98 17.87
C GLN A 24 43.39 -11.76 16.63
N GLN A 25 43.87 -13.00 16.46
CA GLN A 25 43.42 -13.88 15.37
C GLN A 25 41.92 -14.16 15.42
N LEU A 26 41.32 -14.30 16.60
CA LEU A 26 39.87 -14.45 16.77
C LEU A 26 39.09 -13.16 16.45
N GLN A 27 39.69 -11.98 16.68
CA GLN A 27 39.07 -10.69 16.33
C GLN A 27 39.17 -10.38 14.84
N GLU A 28 40.19 -10.90 14.17
CA GLU A 28 40.44 -10.74 12.73
C GLU A 28 39.80 -11.85 11.89
N GLN A 29 39.23 -12.88 12.53
CA GLN A 29 38.58 -13.97 11.83
C GLN A 29 37.29 -13.47 11.17
N ASP A 30 37.18 -13.69 9.86
CA ASP A 30 35.96 -13.40 9.13
C ASP A 30 34.77 -14.21 9.68
N ALA A 31 33.59 -13.61 9.58
CA ALA A 31 32.36 -14.29 9.97
C ALA A 31 32.16 -15.57 9.11
N ILE A 32 31.70 -16.64 9.77
CA ILE A 32 31.47 -17.94 9.14
C ILE A 32 29.98 -18.22 9.12
N ASP A 33 29.47 -18.61 7.95
CA ASP A 33 28.10 -19.05 7.79
C ASP A 33 27.79 -20.29 8.64
N ALA A 34 26.58 -20.35 9.19
CA ALA A 34 26.15 -21.44 10.07
C ALA A 34 24.78 -21.99 9.66
N GLY A 35 24.75 -23.18 9.07
CA GLY A 35 23.53 -23.82 8.59
C GLY A 35 22.84 -22.96 7.51
N SER A 36 21.61 -22.51 7.77
CA SER A 36 20.85 -21.62 6.87
C SER A 36 21.10 -20.13 7.13
N PHE A 37 22.02 -19.77 8.05
CA PHE A 37 22.32 -18.39 8.38
C PHE A 37 23.58 -17.94 7.64
N HIS A 38 23.41 -16.93 6.79
CA HIS A 38 24.53 -16.15 6.29
C HIS A 38 24.98 -15.17 7.38
N VAL A 39 26.27 -15.17 7.74
CA VAL A 39 26.82 -14.34 8.81
C VAL A 39 27.86 -13.41 8.21
N ALA A 40 27.63 -12.11 8.35
CA ALA A 40 28.55 -11.06 7.93
C ALA A 40 28.64 -9.98 9.01
N SER A 41 29.73 -9.19 9.00
CA SER A 41 29.83 -8.04 9.89
C SER A 41 28.74 -7.02 9.56
N MET A 42 28.22 -6.29 10.56
CA MET A 42 27.21 -5.26 10.33
C MET A 42 27.70 -4.19 9.33
N ASN A 43 29.00 -3.87 9.35
CA ASN A 43 29.58 -2.92 8.41
C ASN A 43 29.55 -3.43 6.97
N ASP A 44 29.81 -4.72 6.76
CA ASP A 44 29.75 -5.30 5.41
C ASP A 44 28.31 -5.46 4.94
N CYS A 45 27.37 -5.80 5.83
CA CYS A 45 25.94 -5.73 5.55
C CYS A 45 25.52 -4.33 5.09
N LEU A 46 25.98 -3.27 5.77
CA LEU A 46 25.67 -1.89 5.39
C LEU A 46 26.32 -1.47 4.07
N LYS A 47 27.56 -1.89 3.80
CA LYS A 47 28.23 -1.64 2.51
C LYS A 47 27.47 -2.33 1.37
N ALA A 48 27.12 -3.61 1.55
CA ALA A 48 26.35 -4.37 0.58
C ALA A 48 24.96 -3.75 0.36
N ALA A 49 24.25 -3.39 1.45
CA ALA A 49 22.93 -2.77 1.36
C ALA A 49 22.97 -1.42 0.62
N LYS A 50 24.00 -0.60 0.82
CA LYS A 50 24.18 0.68 0.09
C LYS A 50 24.49 0.50 -1.39
N SER A 51 24.94 -0.68 -1.80
CA SER A 51 25.17 -1.00 -3.21
C SER A 51 23.92 -1.53 -3.93
N LEU A 52 22.85 -1.82 -3.18
CA LEU A 52 21.58 -2.23 -3.77
C LEU A 52 20.94 -1.06 -4.54
N PRO A 53 20.18 -1.36 -5.61
CA PRO A 53 19.38 -0.34 -6.29
C PRO A 53 18.47 0.40 -5.29
N PRO A 54 18.20 1.69 -5.51
CA PRO A 54 17.28 2.43 -4.67
C PRO A 54 15.88 1.82 -4.75
N LEU A 55 15.11 1.99 -3.67
CA LEU A 55 13.70 1.63 -3.65
C LEU A 55 12.96 2.36 -4.77
N VAL A 56 12.22 1.62 -5.58
CA VAL A 56 11.44 2.19 -6.68
C VAL A 56 10.01 2.45 -6.20
N VAL A 57 9.58 3.70 -6.29
CA VAL A 57 8.20 4.11 -6.01
C VAL A 57 7.38 3.93 -7.27
N LEU A 58 6.50 2.93 -7.31
CA LEU A 58 5.63 2.65 -8.45
C LEU A 58 4.43 3.61 -8.51
N TYR A 59 3.91 3.98 -7.35
CA TYR A 59 2.90 5.03 -7.21
C TYR A 59 3.18 5.86 -5.94
N PRO A 60 3.37 7.19 -6.06
CA PRO A 60 3.77 8.05 -4.94
C PRO A 60 2.92 7.86 -3.69
N ASN A 61 3.57 7.55 -2.56
CA ASN A 61 2.96 7.36 -1.24
C ASN A 61 1.95 6.21 -1.12
N ILE A 62 1.76 5.40 -2.17
CA ILE A 62 0.78 4.30 -2.18
C ILE A 62 1.42 2.94 -2.46
N VAL A 63 2.30 2.83 -3.47
CA VAL A 63 2.86 1.54 -3.91
C VAL A 63 4.37 1.62 -4.09
N LEU A 64 5.10 0.79 -3.35
CA LEU A 64 6.53 0.56 -3.50
C LEU A 64 6.79 -0.77 -4.21
N GLU A 65 7.84 -0.82 -5.02
CA GLU A 65 8.24 -2.04 -5.72
C GLU A 65 8.69 -3.13 -4.72
N GLY A 66 8.19 -4.34 -4.89
CA GLY A 66 8.53 -5.52 -4.06
C GLY A 66 7.77 -5.61 -2.73
N ASP A 67 6.88 -4.66 -2.44
CA ASP A 67 6.08 -4.65 -1.21
C ASP A 67 4.70 -5.30 -1.38
N LEU A 68 4.16 -5.81 -0.27
CA LEU A 68 2.77 -6.24 -0.14
C LEU A 68 1.97 -5.09 0.49
N CYS A 69 1.26 -4.36 -0.35
CA CYS A 69 0.43 -3.21 0.03
C CYS A 69 -1.05 -3.62 0.14
N ILE A 70 -1.70 -3.21 1.23
CA ILE A 70 -3.15 -3.33 1.38
C ILE A 70 -3.82 -1.97 1.11
N ILE A 71 -4.78 -1.93 0.18
CA ILE A 71 -5.69 -0.81 0.00
C ILE A 71 -7.02 -1.16 0.66
N PHE A 72 -7.40 -0.45 1.72
CA PHE A 72 -8.60 -0.77 2.48
C PHE A 72 -9.57 0.40 2.60
N GLY A 73 -10.79 0.09 2.97
CA GLY A 73 -11.86 1.07 3.13
C GLY A 73 -13.23 0.45 2.88
N GLN A 74 -14.29 1.23 3.04
CA GLN A 74 -15.65 0.72 3.00
C GLN A 74 -16.10 0.30 1.61
N SER A 75 -17.14 -0.53 1.54
CA SER A 75 -17.77 -0.88 0.27
C SER A 75 -18.38 0.37 -0.39
N GLY A 76 -18.24 0.48 -1.71
CA GLY A 76 -18.83 1.57 -2.50
C GLY A 76 -18.11 2.93 -2.45
N ILE A 77 -17.03 3.10 -1.68
CA ILE A 77 -16.26 4.37 -1.64
C ILE A 77 -15.38 4.57 -2.87
N GLY A 78 -15.18 3.53 -3.69
CA GLY A 78 -14.43 3.59 -4.94
C GLY A 78 -13.03 2.99 -4.89
N LYS A 79 -12.72 2.11 -3.94
CA LYS A 79 -11.43 1.40 -3.88
C LYS A 79 -10.99 0.81 -5.22
N THR A 80 -11.88 0.07 -5.88
CA THR A 80 -11.65 -0.52 -7.20
C THR A 80 -11.33 0.53 -8.26
N ILE A 81 -12.00 1.70 -8.24
CA ILE A 81 -11.72 2.81 -9.18
C ILE A 81 -10.32 3.37 -8.91
N PHE A 82 -9.99 3.59 -7.64
CA PHE A 82 -8.67 4.08 -7.23
C PHE A 82 -7.57 3.08 -7.60
N ALA A 83 -7.76 1.81 -7.27
CA ALA A 83 -6.81 0.74 -7.57
C ALA A 83 -6.61 0.53 -9.07
N MET A 84 -7.67 0.57 -9.89
CA MET A 84 -7.52 0.52 -11.35
C MET A 84 -6.78 1.74 -11.90
N GLN A 85 -6.99 2.94 -11.33
CA GLN A 85 -6.24 4.14 -11.72
C GLN A 85 -4.75 4.02 -11.36
N VAL A 86 -4.44 3.57 -10.15
CA VAL A 86 -3.07 3.27 -9.71
C VAL A 86 -2.43 2.21 -10.62
N ALA A 87 -3.13 1.11 -10.90
CA ALA A 87 -2.66 0.03 -11.75
C ALA A 87 -2.40 0.51 -13.20
N ARG A 88 -3.30 1.34 -13.76
CA ARG A 88 -3.13 1.99 -15.07
C ARG A 88 -1.87 2.86 -15.10
N ASP A 89 -1.66 3.69 -14.09
CA ASP A 89 -0.52 4.61 -14.03
C ASP A 89 0.81 3.85 -13.87
N ILE A 90 0.81 2.73 -13.12
CA ILE A 90 1.95 1.82 -13.02
C ILE A 90 2.23 1.16 -14.38
N ALA A 91 1.20 0.68 -15.07
CA ALA A 91 1.36 0.06 -16.39
C ALA A 91 1.86 1.08 -17.44
N ALA A 92 1.44 2.34 -17.34
CA ALA A 92 1.90 3.43 -18.21
C ALA A 92 3.40 3.74 -18.04
N GLN A 93 4.00 3.40 -16.91
CA GLN A 93 5.45 3.47 -16.67
C GLN A 93 6.22 2.28 -17.28
N GLY A 94 5.54 1.39 -18.02
CA GLY A 94 6.14 0.26 -18.71
C GLY A 94 6.08 -1.06 -17.93
N LYS A 95 5.51 -1.07 -16.72
CA LYS A 95 5.35 -2.29 -15.92
C LYS A 95 4.25 -3.18 -16.49
N ARG A 96 4.41 -4.49 -16.34
CA ARG A 96 3.36 -5.47 -16.63
C ARG A 96 2.49 -5.69 -15.41
N VAL A 97 1.21 -5.34 -15.52
CA VAL A 97 0.28 -5.35 -14.39
C VAL A 97 -0.85 -6.35 -14.65
N LEU A 98 -1.07 -7.25 -13.70
CA LEU A 98 -2.22 -8.15 -13.68
C LEU A 98 -3.22 -7.69 -12.62
N TYR A 99 -4.46 -7.39 -13.00
CA TYR A 99 -5.56 -7.08 -12.10
C TYR A 99 -6.55 -8.24 -12.04
N THR A 100 -6.55 -8.97 -10.94
CA THR A 100 -7.47 -10.08 -10.72
C THR A 100 -8.75 -9.54 -10.10
N ASP A 101 -9.80 -9.42 -10.91
CA ASP A 101 -11.10 -8.85 -10.59
C ASP A 101 -12.10 -9.96 -10.29
N PHE A 102 -12.46 -10.09 -9.02
CA PHE A 102 -13.45 -11.04 -8.53
C PHE A 102 -14.82 -10.41 -8.28
N GLU A 103 -14.95 -9.09 -8.38
CA GLU A 103 -16.16 -8.37 -8.00
C GLU A 103 -17.02 -7.92 -9.18
N MET A 104 -16.39 -7.40 -10.24
CA MET A 104 -17.11 -6.73 -11.31
C MET A 104 -17.28 -7.62 -12.53
N THR A 105 -18.42 -7.50 -13.18
CA THR A 105 -18.68 -8.06 -14.51
C THR A 105 -18.20 -7.10 -15.60
N LEU A 106 -18.01 -7.61 -16.82
CA LEU A 106 -17.74 -6.78 -18.00
C LEU A 106 -18.78 -5.66 -18.22
N ARG A 107 -20.07 -5.93 -17.93
CA ARG A 107 -21.13 -4.91 -18.01
C ARG A 107 -20.89 -3.76 -17.02
N GLN A 108 -20.53 -4.09 -15.78
CA GLN A 108 -20.23 -3.08 -14.77
C GLN A 108 -18.93 -2.32 -15.07
N LEU A 109 -17.97 -2.95 -15.74
CA LEU A 109 -16.77 -2.30 -16.23
C LEU A 109 -17.11 -1.26 -17.33
N ALA A 110 -17.90 -1.65 -18.33
CA ALA A 110 -18.32 -0.77 -19.42
C ALA A 110 -19.15 0.45 -18.95
N LEU A 111 -19.92 0.31 -17.85
CA LEU A 111 -20.63 1.45 -17.25
C LEU A 111 -19.69 2.48 -16.59
N ARG A 112 -18.50 2.04 -16.16
CA ARG A 112 -17.49 2.88 -15.53
C ARG A 112 -16.53 3.49 -16.53
N TYR A 113 -16.21 2.76 -17.59
CA TYR A 113 -15.24 3.17 -18.60
C TYR A 113 -15.89 3.12 -19.99
N GLU A 114 -16.20 4.28 -20.53
CA GLU A 114 -16.77 4.45 -21.88
C GLU A 114 -15.70 4.35 -22.97
N VAL A 115 -14.46 4.78 -22.66
CA VAL A 115 -13.34 4.75 -23.59
C VAL A 115 -12.25 3.79 -23.07
N PRO A 116 -11.82 2.79 -23.87
CA PRO A 116 -10.80 1.81 -23.47
C PRO A 116 -9.37 2.37 -23.61
N ASP A 117 -9.03 3.38 -22.81
CA ASP A 117 -7.70 4.03 -22.79
C ASP A 117 -6.81 3.46 -21.67
N PHE A 118 -6.49 2.17 -21.77
CA PHE A 118 -5.61 1.46 -20.84
C PHE A 118 -4.31 1.02 -21.54
N PRO A 119 -3.15 1.07 -20.86
CA PRO A 119 -1.89 0.58 -21.43
C PRO A 119 -1.99 -0.91 -21.85
N PRO A 120 -1.33 -1.32 -22.93
CA PRO A 120 -1.39 -2.70 -23.41
C PRO A 120 -0.74 -3.72 -22.46
N THR A 121 0.04 -3.24 -21.49
CA THR A 121 0.65 -4.05 -20.42
C THR A 121 -0.23 -4.17 -19.17
N PHE A 122 -1.47 -3.65 -19.22
CA PHE A 122 -2.44 -3.77 -18.14
C PHE A 122 -3.48 -4.86 -18.46
N PHE A 123 -3.35 -6.00 -17.80
CA PHE A 123 -4.18 -7.18 -18.02
C PHE A 123 -5.23 -7.33 -16.92
N ARG A 124 -6.50 -7.51 -17.29
CA ARG A 124 -7.56 -7.90 -16.35
C ARG A 124 -7.78 -9.41 -16.41
N ALA A 125 -7.69 -10.08 -15.28
CA ALA A 125 -8.09 -11.47 -15.11
C ALA A 125 -9.41 -11.53 -14.36
N GLU A 126 -10.37 -12.26 -14.91
CA GLU A 126 -11.64 -12.60 -14.25
C GLU A 126 -11.64 -14.09 -13.96
N MET A 127 -12.22 -14.49 -12.83
CA MET A 127 -12.36 -15.90 -12.50
C MET A 127 -13.57 -16.49 -13.22
N ASP A 128 -13.34 -17.58 -13.95
CA ASP A 128 -14.42 -18.38 -14.52
C ASP A 128 -15.26 -18.99 -13.38
N ARG A 129 -16.53 -18.59 -13.31
CA ARG A 129 -17.47 -19.06 -12.28
C ARG A 129 -17.98 -20.48 -12.57
N ASP A 130 -17.86 -20.92 -13.81
CA ASP A 130 -18.30 -22.25 -14.26
C ASP A 130 -17.18 -23.29 -14.09
N ASN A 131 -15.91 -22.85 -14.09
CA ASN A 131 -14.73 -23.66 -13.84
C ASN A 131 -13.95 -23.13 -12.62
N LEU A 132 -14.53 -23.29 -11.43
CA LEU A 132 -13.89 -22.89 -10.18
C LEU A 132 -12.57 -23.64 -10.00
N VAL A 133 -11.49 -22.88 -9.84
CA VAL A 133 -10.19 -23.43 -9.44
C VAL A 133 -10.28 -23.75 -7.95
N ASP A 134 -9.93 -24.98 -7.56
CA ASP A 134 -9.92 -25.41 -6.13
C ASP A 134 -9.05 -24.48 -5.26
N ASP A 135 -8.01 -23.90 -5.85
CA ASP A 135 -7.08 -22.97 -5.20
C ASP A 135 -6.93 -21.69 -6.04
N VAL A 136 -7.69 -20.65 -5.65
CA VAL A 136 -7.71 -19.35 -6.34
C VAL A 136 -6.31 -18.73 -6.37
N LEU A 137 -5.53 -18.88 -5.29
CA LEU A 137 -4.20 -18.28 -5.21
C LEU A 137 -3.24 -18.92 -6.24
N LYS A 138 -3.32 -20.24 -6.44
CA LYS A 138 -2.57 -20.91 -7.53
C LYS A 138 -3.04 -20.47 -8.91
N GLY A 139 -4.33 -20.20 -9.08
CA GLY A 139 -4.87 -19.63 -10.32
C GLY A 139 -4.26 -18.27 -10.64
N ILE A 140 -4.20 -17.39 -9.64
CA ILE A 140 -3.55 -16.08 -9.74
C ILE A 140 -2.06 -16.25 -10.07
N GLU A 141 -1.35 -17.16 -9.38
CA GLU A 141 0.07 -17.42 -9.63
C GLU A 141 0.31 -17.82 -11.09
N LYS A 142 -0.47 -18.78 -11.60
CA LYS A 142 -0.37 -19.23 -13.01
C LYS A 142 -0.63 -18.10 -13.99
N ALA A 143 -1.69 -17.31 -13.78
CA ALA A 143 -2.03 -16.20 -14.65
C ALA A 143 -0.95 -15.12 -14.67
N ALA A 144 -0.42 -14.74 -13.49
CA ALA A 144 0.62 -13.74 -13.36
C ALA A 144 1.94 -14.19 -14.01
N VAL A 145 2.36 -15.44 -13.79
CA VAL A 145 3.57 -16.00 -14.43
C VAL A 145 3.40 -16.08 -15.95
N ALA A 146 2.27 -16.60 -16.44
CA ALA A 146 2.02 -16.74 -17.88
C ALA A 146 2.01 -15.38 -18.60
N ASN A 147 1.61 -14.32 -17.90
CA ASN A 147 1.59 -12.96 -18.43
C ASN A 147 2.82 -12.14 -18.06
N LEU A 148 3.86 -12.74 -17.46
CA LEU A 148 5.08 -12.06 -17.02
C LEU A 148 4.77 -10.78 -16.20
N ALA A 149 3.79 -10.88 -15.30
CA ALA A 149 3.40 -9.75 -14.47
C ALA A 149 4.51 -9.42 -13.46
N GLU A 150 4.75 -8.13 -13.26
CA GLU A 150 5.64 -7.59 -12.21
C GLU A 150 4.84 -7.09 -11.02
N VAL A 151 3.60 -6.64 -11.27
CA VAL A 151 2.69 -6.08 -10.27
C VAL A 151 1.34 -6.80 -10.36
N VAL A 152 0.86 -7.33 -9.25
CA VAL A 152 -0.41 -8.06 -9.18
C VAL A 152 -1.37 -7.37 -8.22
N PHE A 153 -2.52 -6.95 -8.75
CA PHE A 153 -3.64 -6.41 -8.00
C PHE A 153 -4.68 -7.50 -7.75
N ILE A 154 -5.16 -7.60 -6.50
CA ILE A 154 -6.17 -8.57 -6.09
C ILE A 154 -7.40 -7.85 -5.53
N ASP A 155 -8.51 -7.88 -6.26
CA ASP A 155 -9.78 -7.24 -5.88
C ASP A 155 -10.90 -8.27 -5.74
N ASN A 156 -11.22 -8.78 -4.54
CA ASN A 156 -10.73 -8.39 -3.22
C ASN A 156 -10.10 -9.60 -2.48
N ILE A 157 -9.53 -9.36 -1.29
CA ILE A 157 -8.92 -10.43 -0.47
C ILE A 157 -9.91 -11.54 -0.07
N THR A 158 -11.20 -11.25 0.06
CA THR A 158 -12.21 -12.24 0.48
C THR A 158 -12.40 -13.34 -0.56
N ALA A 159 -12.12 -13.06 -1.84
CA ALA A 159 -12.09 -14.08 -2.89
C ALA A 159 -11.06 -15.19 -2.61
N LEU A 160 -9.93 -14.85 -1.99
CA LEU A 160 -8.88 -15.80 -1.62
C LEU A 160 -9.27 -16.66 -0.40
N SER A 161 -10.13 -16.13 0.47
CA SER A 161 -10.58 -16.85 1.68
C SER A 161 -11.63 -17.92 1.40
N GLN A 162 -12.32 -17.86 0.26
CA GLN A 162 -13.33 -18.85 -0.12
C GLN A 162 -12.71 -20.16 -0.64
N SER A 163 -11.47 -20.11 -1.15
CA SER A 163 -10.71 -21.27 -1.62
C SER A 163 -9.79 -21.88 -0.57
N LEU A 164 -9.65 -21.23 0.59
CA LEU A 164 -8.89 -21.78 1.70
C LEU A 164 -9.84 -22.60 2.57
N ASP A 165 -9.39 -23.78 3.01
CA ASP A 165 -10.14 -24.61 3.96
C ASP A 165 -10.68 -23.74 5.11
N LYS A 166 -11.90 -24.02 5.57
CA LYS A 166 -12.61 -23.26 6.64
C LYS A 166 -11.82 -23.14 7.96
N SER A 167 -10.67 -23.80 8.08
CA SER A 167 -9.71 -23.80 9.20
C SER A 167 -8.50 -22.86 9.01
N SER A 168 -8.32 -22.25 7.84
CA SER A 168 -7.17 -21.42 7.50
C SER A 168 -7.29 -20.00 8.07
N ASP A 169 -6.57 -19.72 9.15
CA ASP A 169 -6.39 -18.36 9.70
C ASP A 169 -5.80 -17.41 8.65
N ALA A 170 -6.27 -16.17 8.58
CA ALA A 170 -5.86 -15.17 7.60
C ALA A 170 -4.32 -14.92 7.57
N GLY A 171 -3.62 -15.24 8.66
CA GLY A 171 -2.16 -15.23 8.70
C GLY A 171 -1.48 -16.20 7.71
N SER A 172 -2.07 -17.36 7.42
CA SER A 172 -1.52 -18.31 6.43
C SER A 172 -1.61 -17.73 5.01
N LEU A 173 -2.74 -17.10 4.67
CA LEU A 173 -2.94 -16.44 3.39
C LEU A 173 -1.89 -15.35 3.15
N MET A 174 -1.68 -14.48 4.14
CA MET A 174 -0.64 -13.44 4.04
C MET A 174 0.77 -14.03 3.97
N ALA A 175 1.04 -15.14 4.66
CA ALA A 175 2.32 -15.83 4.53
C ALA A 175 2.53 -16.39 3.12
N SER A 176 1.49 -16.96 2.50
CA SER A 176 1.51 -17.44 1.12
C SER A 176 1.69 -16.29 0.12
N LEU A 177 1.01 -15.16 0.30
CA LEU A 177 1.21 -13.96 -0.52
C LEU A 177 2.65 -13.45 -0.41
N ASN A 178 3.22 -13.39 0.79
CA ASN A 178 4.63 -13.05 0.98
C ASN A 178 5.59 -14.07 0.36
N ALA A 179 5.24 -15.36 0.35
CA ALA A 179 6.03 -16.37 -0.32
C ALA A 179 6.05 -16.14 -1.84
N LEU A 180 4.91 -15.85 -2.46
CA LEU A 180 4.83 -15.50 -3.89
C LEU A 180 5.59 -14.20 -4.20
N LYS A 181 5.42 -13.17 -3.37
CA LYS A 181 6.16 -11.90 -3.43
C LYS A 181 7.66 -12.14 -3.53
N ARG A 182 8.22 -12.93 -2.59
CA ARG A 182 9.66 -13.26 -2.56
C ARG A 182 10.08 -14.16 -3.72
N LYS A 183 9.27 -15.16 -4.06
CA LYS A 183 9.58 -16.17 -5.10
C LYS A 183 9.72 -15.53 -6.47
N TYR A 184 8.87 -14.56 -6.80
CA TYR A 184 8.82 -13.94 -8.13
C TYR A 184 9.28 -12.48 -8.16
N ASN A 185 9.69 -11.93 -7.02
CA ASN A 185 9.98 -10.50 -6.87
C ASN A 185 8.79 -9.62 -7.31
N TRP A 186 7.57 -10.05 -6.99
CA TRP A 186 6.36 -9.30 -7.33
C TRP A 186 6.12 -8.14 -6.39
N THR A 187 5.47 -7.11 -6.91
CA THR A 187 4.72 -6.16 -6.09
C THR A 187 3.27 -6.62 -5.99
N LEU A 188 2.73 -6.69 -4.78
CA LEU A 188 1.37 -7.16 -4.55
C LEU A 188 0.52 -6.04 -3.96
N VAL A 189 -0.62 -5.76 -4.59
CA VAL A 189 -1.61 -4.81 -4.07
C VAL A 189 -2.93 -5.54 -3.84
N VAL A 190 -3.39 -5.60 -2.60
CA VAL A 190 -4.58 -6.36 -2.23
C VAL A 190 -5.65 -5.42 -1.68
N LEU A 191 -6.86 -5.51 -2.22
CA LEU A 191 -7.98 -4.71 -1.78
C LEU A 191 -8.73 -5.41 -0.64
N ASN A 192 -9.01 -4.66 0.42
CA ASN A 192 -9.76 -5.17 1.57
C ASN A 192 -10.97 -4.27 1.89
N HIS A 193 -12.09 -4.89 2.25
CA HIS A 193 -13.24 -4.16 2.76
C HIS A 193 -13.14 -4.02 4.27
N VAL A 194 -13.45 -2.83 4.79
CA VAL A 194 -13.64 -2.64 6.23
C VAL A 194 -15.13 -2.54 6.57
N PRO A 195 -15.55 -3.04 7.75
CA PRO A 195 -16.93 -2.94 8.20
C PRO A 195 -17.44 -1.51 8.28
N LYS A 196 -18.76 -1.34 8.13
CA LYS A 196 -19.42 -0.03 8.16
C LYS A 196 -19.21 0.74 9.46
N MET A 197 -18.95 0.06 10.58
CA MET A 197 -18.71 0.72 11.88
C MET A 197 -17.49 1.66 11.87
N PHE A 198 -16.55 1.46 10.94
CA PHE A 198 -15.42 2.36 10.71
C PHE A 198 -15.76 3.47 9.69
N SER A 199 -17.02 3.94 9.63
CA SER A 199 -17.44 5.06 8.74
C SER A 199 -17.51 6.35 9.52
N GLY A 200 -17.39 7.45 8.77
CA GLY A 200 -17.97 8.74 9.12
C GLY A 200 -17.24 9.43 10.26
N SER A 201 -17.30 8.89 11.47
CA SER A 201 -16.72 9.46 12.68
C SER A 201 -15.41 8.81 13.10
N VAL A 202 -15.05 7.65 12.52
CA VAL A 202 -13.88 6.87 12.94
C VAL A 202 -12.69 7.15 12.03
N PRO A 203 -11.56 7.65 12.57
CA PRO A 203 -10.32 7.82 11.81
C PRO A 203 -9.82 6.50 11.22
N LEU A 204 -9.28 6.57 10.01
CA LEU A 204 -8.60 5.46 9.37
C LEU A 204 -7.35 5.10 10.17
N SER A 205 -7.25 3.82 10.50
CA SER A 205 -6.12 3.27 11.23
C SER A 205 -5.95 1.80 10.85
N LEU A 206 -4.76 1.27 11.14
CA LEU A 206 -4.43 -0.11 10.80
C LEU A 206 -5.35 -1.13 11.53
N SER A 207 -5.92 -0.76 12.67
CA SER A 207 -6.87 -1.60 13.41
C SER A 207 -8.21 -1.81 12.66
N ALA A 208 -8.52 -0.99 11.65
CA ALA A 208 -9.71 -1.15 10.83
C ALA A 208 -9.61 -2.33 9.85
N ILE A 209 -8.40 -2.77 9.51
CA ILE A 209 -8.18 -3.99 8.73
C ILE A 209 -8.54 -5.17 9.65
N GLN A 210 -9.71 -5.78 9.46
CA GLN A 210 -10.14 -6.93 10.25
C GLN A 210 -9.07 -8.02 10.24
N GLY A 211 -8.53 -8.33 11.42
CA GLY A 211 -7.43 -9.28 11.54
C GLY A 211 -6.79 -9.35 12.91
N SER A 212 -6.08 -10.46 13.17
CA SER A 212 -5.21 -10.58 14.32
C SER A 212 -3.98 -9.65 14.16
N ALA A 213 -3.33 -9.26 15.25
CA ALA A 213 -2.07 -8.49 15.21
C ALA A 213 -1.01 -9.13 14.28
N LYS A 214 -1.10 -10.44 14.05
CA LYS A 214 -0.27 -11.22 13.14
C LYS A 214 -0.43 -10.82 11.67
N LEU A 215 -1.63 -10.45 11.22
CA LEU A 215 -1.86 -9.94 9.86
C LEU A 215 -1.12 -8.62 9.63
N ASN A 216 -1.20 -7.72 10.59
CA ASN A 216 -0.54 -6.42 10.54
C ASN A 216 0.99 -6.54 10.49
N GLN A 217 1.57 -7.63 10.98
CA GLN A 217 3.01 -7.90 10.87
C GLN A 217 3.44 -8.41 9.50
N LEU A 218 2.52 -9.01 8.73
CA LEU A 218 2.82 -9.66 7.45
C LEU A 218 2.62 -8.75 6.24
N ILE A 219 1.93 -7.63 6.38
CA ILE A 219 1.84 -6.61 5.33
C ILE A 219 3.04 -5.67 5.41
N ASP A 220 3.49 -5.11 4.30
CA ASP A 220 4.53 -4.08 4.33
C ASP A 220 3.87 -2.71 4.51
N ASP A 221 2.90 -2.40 3.64
CA ASP A 221 2.22 -1.12 3.60
C ASP A 221 0.70 -1.25 3.68
N ALA A 222 0.06 -0.20 4.20
CA ALA A 222 -1.38 -0.12 4.29
C ALA A 222 -1.87 1.30 4.02
N VAL A 223 -2.76 1.43 3.05
CA VAL A 223 -3.39 2.68 2.63
C VAL A 223 -4.89 2.58 2.81
N GLY A 224 -5.45 3.50 3.59
CA GLY A 224 -6.88 3.61 3.82
C GLY A 224 -7.52 4.64 2.89
N LEU A 225 -8.72 4.33 2.39
CA LEU A 225 -9.61 5.27 1.74
C LEU A 225 -10.81 5.57 2.65
N GLY A 226 -11.09 6.85 2.87
CA GLY A 226 -12.20 7.35 3.67
C GLY A 226 -13.13 8.22 2.83
N GLN A 227 -14.44 8.04 2.99
CA GLN A 227 -15.41 8.94 2.36
C GLN A 227 -15.58 10.19 3.23
N SER A 228 -15.43 11.36 2.62
CA SER A 228 -15.63 12.63 3.32
C SER A 228 -17.11 12.87 3.62
N VAL A 229 -17.40 13.34 4.84
CA VAL A 229 -18.76 13.72 5.22
C VAL A 229 -19.24 15.01 4.53
N ARG A 230 -18.29 15.84 4.05
CA ARG A 230 -18.60 17.09 3.34
C ARG A 230 -19.34 16.81 2.02
N ASP A 231 -18.92 15.76 1.30
CA ASP A 231 -19.53 15.35 0.06
C ASP A 231 -19.25 13.86 -0.24
N LYS A 232 -20.28 13.11 -0.66
CA LYS A 232 -20.17 11.69 -1.03
C LYS A 232 -19.25 11.41 -2.23
N SER A 233 -18.98 12.43 -3.05
CA SER A 233 -18.02 12.35 -4.16
C SER A 233 -16.57 12.55 -3.70
N LEU A 234 -16.34 13.12 -2.52
CA LEU A 234 -15.01 13.33 -1.97
C LEU A 234 -14.54 12.10 -1.19
N VAL A 235 -13.32 11.68 -1.48
CA VAL A 235 -12.65 10.55 -0.84
C VAL A 235 -11.23 10.99 -0.52
N TYR A 236 -10.80 10.74 0.71
CA TYR A 236 -9.43 11.01 1.13
C TYR A 236 -8.64 9.70 1.27
N VAL A 237 -7.33 9.80 1.09
CA VAL A 237 -6.38 8.70 1.14
C VAL A 237 -5.35 8.98 2.23
N LYS A 238 -5.08 7.97 3.08
CA LYS A 238 -4.17 8.05 4.22
C LYS A 238 -3.28 6.80 4.29
N GLN A 239 -1.99 6.99 4.55
CA GLN A 239 -1.06 5.92 4.92
C GLN A 239 -1.30 5.54 6.40
N CYS A 240 -1.64 4.28 6.63
CA CYS A 240 -1.82 3.71 7.97
C CYS A 240 -0.67 2.79 8.37
N LYS A 241 0.13 2.34 7.39
CA LYS A 241 1.40 1.67 7.59
C LYS A 241 2.31 1.93 6.39
N TRP A 242 3.58 2.22 6.67
CA TRP A 242 4.60 2.42 5.66
C TRP A 242 5.91 1.85 6.17
N ARG A 243 6.44 0.82 5.52
CA ARG A 243 7.64 0.12 6.03
C ARG A 243 8.94 0.78 5.57
N ASN A 244 8.96 1.21 4.31
CA ASN A 244 10.16 1.57 3.59
C ASN A 244 10.14 3.07 3.21
N GLY A 245 10.14 3.95 4.22
CA GLY A 245 10.22 5.39 4.04
C GLY A 245 9.53 6.17 5.15
N GLU A 246 9.32 7.46 4.92
CA GLU A 246 8.56 8.33 5.80
C GLU A 246 7.06 8.30 5.48
N VAL A 247 6.22 8.37 6.51
CA VAL A 247 4.79 8.54 6.34
C VAL A 247 4.51 10.01 6.03
N VAL A 248 4.02 10.29 4.82
CA VAL A 248 3.71 11.66 4.35
C VAL A 248 2.20 11.92 4.34
N LEU A 249 1.39 10.88 4.11
CA LEU A 249 -0.08 10.97 4.09
C LEU A 249 -0.66 10.52 5.43
N ASP A 250 -0.43 11.29 6.49
CA ASP A 250 -0.91 10.97 7.83
C ASP A 250 -2.28 11.61 8.14
N ALA A 251 -2.63 11.73 9.43
CA ALA A 251 -3.91 12.31 9.85
C ALA A 251 -3.99 13.84 9.62
N ASP A 252 -2.87 14.53 9.52
CA ASP A 252 -2.81 15.97 9.33
C ASP A 252 -2.62 16.35 7.85
N ASN A 253 -2.26 15.38 7.00
CA ASN A 253 -1.97 15.57 5.59
C ASN A 253 -2.55 14.47 4.69
N VAL A 254 -3.88 14.26 4.72
CA VAL A 254 -4.55 13.29 3.84
C VAL A 254 -4.63 13.82 2.40
N ALA A 255 -4.46 12.95 1.42
CA ALA A 255 -4.65 13.31 0.01
C ALA A 255 -6.14 13.26 -0.36
N LEU A 256 -6.72 14.40 -0.75
CA LEU A 256 -8.13 14.51 -1.08
C LEU A 256 -8.36 14.35 -2.59
N TYR A 257 -9.35 13.53 -2.95
CA TYR A 257 -9.76 13.30 -4.32
C TYR A 257 -11.27 13.50 -4.49
N GLU A 258 -11.66 13.92 -5.69
CA GLU A 258 -13.05 13.89 -6.14
C GLU A 258 -13.27 12.76 -7.14
N ARG A 259 -14.29 11.96 -6.88
CA ARG A 259 -14.76 10.89 -7.75
C ARG A 259 -15.83 11.40 -8.71
N ALA A 260 -15.51 11.42 -9.99
CA ALA A 260 -16.42 11.83 -11.06
C ALA A 260 -16.06 11.14 -12.38
N LYS A 261 -16.95 11.21 -13.38
CA LYS A 261 -16.57 10.89 -14.76
C LYS A 261 -15.72 12.02 -15.32
N ASN A 262 -14.64 11.70 -15.99
CA ASN A 262 -13.85 12.66 -16.75
C ASN A 262 -14.59 13.07 -18.04
N LYS A 263 -13.97 13.95 -18.83
CA LYS A 263 -14.50 14.44 -20.12
C LYS A 263 -14.79 13.32 -21.13
N ASP A 264 -14.12 12.18 -21.00
CA ASP A 264 -14.23 11.02 -21.88
C ASP A 264 -15.22 9.97 -21.33
N GLY A 265 -15.95 10.30 -20.26
CA GLY A 265 -16.97 9.41 -19.68
C GLY A 265 -16.42 8.34 -18.73
N ASN A 266 -15.11 8.30 -18.50
CA ASN A 266 -14.43 7.34 -17.63
C ASN A 266 -14.46 7.80 -16.17
N LEU A 267 -14.89 6.91 -15.26
CA LEU A 267 -14.92 7.16 -13.83
C LEU A 267 -13.49 7.19 -13.25
N CYS A 268 -13.11 8.29 -12.63
CA CYS A 268 -11.76 8.50 -12.11
C CYS A 268 -11.76 9.27 -10.78
N PHE A 269 -10.58 9.34 -10.16
CA PHE A 269 -10.30 10.22 -9.02
C PHE A 269 -9.44 11.39 -9.49
N THR A 270 -9.96 12.61 -9.29
CA THR A 270 -9.22 13.85 -9.55
C THR A 270 -8.66 14.39 -8.25
N PHE A 271 -7.35 14.59 -8.17
CA PHE A 271 -6.71 15.17 -6.99
C PHE A 271 -7.24 16.59 -6.72
N ARG A 272 -7.53 16.89 -5.46
CA ARG A 272 -8.09 18.18 -5.01
C ARG A 272 -7.16 18.95 -4.06
N GLY A 273 -6.14 18.31 -3.52
CA GLY A 273 -5.23 18.92 -2.56
C GLY A 273 -5.04 18.03 -1.34
N TYR A 274 -4.45 18.61 -0.31
CA TYR A 274 -4.29 17.98 1.00
C TYR A 274 -5.21 18.65 2.02
N ASP A 275 -5.65 17.90 3.03
CA ASP A 275 -6.46 18.38 4.15
C ASP A 275 -6.14 17.53 5.40
N THR A 276 -6.75 17.86 6.54
CA THR A 276 -6.70 17.00 7.73
C THR A 276 -7.78 15.93 7.67
N GLU A 277 -7.52 14.75 8.24
CA GLU A 277 -8.53 13.70 8.34
C GLU A 277 -9.74 14.17 9.16
N ALA A 278 -9.50 14.89 10.26
CA ALA A 278 -10.54 15.41 11.15
C ALA A 278 -11.58 16.27 10.41
N ALA A 279 -11.15 17.04 9.41
CA ALA A 279 -12.00 17.87 8.55
C ALA A 279 -13.03 17.06 7.74
N HIS A 280 -12.80 15.76 7.57
CA HIS A 280 -13.61 14.84 6.79
C HIS A 280 -14.41 13.86 7.63
N LEU A 281 -14.24 13.90 8.95
CA LEU A 281 -14.99 13.08 9.90
C LEU A 281 -16.25 13.80 10.38
N GLU A 282 -17.25 13.02 10.80
CA GLU A 282 -18.51 13.53 11.33
C GLU A 282 -18.30 14.05 12.75
N THR A 283 -18.04 15.35 12.87
CA THR A 283 -18.07 16.09 14.13
C THR A 283 -19.47 16.71 14.31
N THR A 284 -20.35 16.01 15.02
CA THR A 284 -21.66 16.47 15.54
C THR A 284 -22.75 16.92 14.55
N GLY A 285 -23.78 16.07 14.37
CA GLY A 285 -25.21 16.42 14.38
C GLY A 285 -25.84 17.12 13.14
N THR A 286 -27.17 16.96 13.03
CA THR A 286 -28.05 17.51 11.99
C THR A 286 -27.95 19.03 11.75
N SER A 287 -27.41 19.82 12.71
CA SER A 287 -27.24 21.28 12.59
C SER A 287 -26.26 21.71 11.51
N GLY A 288 -25.11 21.01 11.36
CA GLY A 288 -24.07 21.45 10.44
C GLY A 288 -24.50 21.42 8.97
N ARG A 289 -25.48 20.56 8.63
CA ARG A 289 -26.01 20.46 7.27
C ARG A 289 -26.93 21.62 6.90
N GLU A 290 -27.73 22.11 7.83
CA GLU A 290 -28.58 23.29 7.61
C GLU A 290 -27.74 24.57 7.63
N GLU A 291 -26.71 24.66 8.48
CA GLU A 291 -25.74 25.75 8.47
C GLU A 291 -25.01 25.84 7.12
N LEU A 292 -24.51 24.72 6.60
CA LEU A 292 -23.88 24.67 5.28
C LEU A 292 -24.84 25.12 4.17
N LYS A 293 -26.12 24.71 4.22
CA LYS A 293 -27.13 25.12 3.24
C LYS A 293 -27.39 26.62 3.31
N SER A 294 -27.51 27.17 4.53
CA SER A 294 -27.68 28.60 4.76
C SER A 294 -26.49 29.39 4.20
N ARG A 295 -25.27 28.96 4.52
CA ARG A 295 -24.03 29.61 4.06
C ARG A 295 -23.90 29.62 2.54
N VAL A 296 -24.21 28.51 1.86
CA VAL A 296 -24.19 28.43 0.40
C VAL A 296 -25.18 29.41 -0.24
N ARG A 297 -26.39 29.55 0.34
CA ARG A 297 -27.40 30.50 -0.16
C ARG A 297 -26.98 31.94 0.08
N GLU A 298 -26.38 32.24 1.23
CA GLU A 298 -25.82 33.56 1.54
C GLU A 298 -24.72 33.95 0.55
N LEU A 299 -23.71 33.10 0.33
CA LEU A 299 -22.62 33.40 -0.61
C LEU A 299 -23.13 33.57 -2.05
N SER A 300 -24.14 32.78 -2.44
CA SER A 300 -24.80 32.93 -3.73
C SER A 300 -25.59 34.23 -3.85
N SER A 301 -26.26 34.70 -2.77
CA SER A 301 -26.98 35.97 -2.79
C SER A 301 -26.06 37.18 -2.88
N HIS A 302 -24.81 37.04 -2.44
CA HIS A 302 -23.73 38.01 -2.64
C HIS A 302 -23.11 37.96 -4.05
N GLY A 303 -23.64 37.12 -4.95
CA GLY A 303 -23.21 37.05 -6.35
C GLY A 303 -21.94 36.24 -6.60
N MET A 304 -21.45 35.46 -5.62
CA MET A 304 -20.29 34.58 -5.84
C MET A 304 -20.63 33.47 -6.84
N LYS A 305 -19.66 33.12 -7.69
CA LYS A 305 -19.81 32.00 -8.63
C LYS A 305 -19.81 30.68 -7.86
N GLN A 306 -20.55 29.69 -8.34
CA GLN A 306 -20.63 28.37 -7.69
C GLN A 306 -19.26 27.69 -7.50
N GLN A 307 -18.28 27.97 -8.37
CA GLN A 307 -16.91 27.47 -8.22
C GLN A 307 -16.21 28.07 -7.00
N ASP A 308 -16.39 29.37 -6.77
CA ASP A 308 -15.80 30.07 -5.62
C ASP A 308 -16.51 29.65 -4.32
N ILE A 309 -17.84 29.51 -4.35
CA ILE A 309 -18.62 28.96 -3.23
C ILE A 309 -18.18 27.53 -2.89
N ALA A 310 -17.94 26.70 -3.89
CA ALA A 310 -17.47 25.33 -3.69
C ALA A 310 -16.11 25.30 -2.96
N ARG A 311 -15.18 26.16 -3.37
CA ARG A 311 -13.86 26.30 -2.73
C ARG A 311 -14.01 26.81 -1.30
N GLU A 312 -14.79 27.86 -1.09
CA GLU A 312 -15.01 28.51 0.22
C GLU A 312 -15.65 27.54 1.23
N CYS A 313 -16.65 26.76 0.79
CA CYS A 313 -17.37 25.82 1.63
C CYS A 313 -16.73 24.44 1.72
N GLY A 314 -15.61 24.17 1.02
CA GLY A 314 -14.95 22.87 1.01
C GLY A 314 -15.81 21.72 0.47
N ILE A 315 -16.68 22.00 -0.52
CA ILE A 315 -17.60 21.04 -1.15
C ILE A 315 -17.49 21.08 -2.67
N THR A 316 -18.10 20.13 -3.37
CA THR A 316 -18.07 20.13 -4.85
C THR A 316 -19.03 21.18 -5.44
N GLN A 317 -18.72 21.69 -6.63
CA GLN A 317 -19.63 22.56 -7.38
C GLN A 317 -20.98 21.87 -7.66
N SER A 318 -20.96 20.57 -7.94
CA SER A 318 -22.16 19.76 -8.10
C SER A 318 -23.05 19.78 -6.84
N LYS A 319 -22.46 19.78 -5.65
CA LYS A 319 -23.19 19.89 -4.38
C LYS A 319 -23.74 21.29 -4.16
N VAL A 320 -22.99 22.35 -4.50
CA VAL A 320 -23.50 23.73 -4.48
C VAL A 320 -24.76 23.84 -5.35
N SER A 321 -24.69 23.37 -6.60
CA SER A 321 -25.83 23.36 -7.52
C SER A 321 -27.05 22.62 -6.93
N ARG A 322 -26.85 21.44 -6.33
CA ARG A 322 -27.94 20.69 -5.66
C ARG A 322 -28.53 21.40 -4.43
N LEU A 323 -27.74 22.21 -3.72
CA LEU A 323 -28.19 22.95 -2.53
C LEU A 323 -28.96 24.23 -2.91
N LEU A 324 -28.63 24.85 -4.03
CA LEU A 324 -29.32 26.03 -4.57
C LEU A 324 -30.63 25.66 -5.29
N ASN A 325 -30.66 24.52 -5.98
CA ASN A 325 -31.84 24.04 -6.72
C ASN A 325 -32.88 23.30 -5.84
N ARG A 326 -32.74 23.33 -4.50
CA ARG A 326 -33.64 22.70 -3.51
C ARG A 326 -34.12 23.69 -2.45
#